data_AF-A0A7X7FWZ7-F1
#
_entry.id   AF-A0A7X7FWZ7-F1
#
_cell.length_a   1.000
_cell.length_b   1.000
_cell.length_c   1.000
_cell.angle_alpha   90.00
_cell.angle_beta   90.00
_cell.angle_gamma   90.00
#
_symmetry.space_group_name_H-M   'P 1'
#
loop_
_entity.id
_entity.type
_entity.pdbx_description
1 polymer ?
#
loop_
_entity_poly.entity_id
_entity_poly.type
_entity_poly.pdbx_seq_one_letter_code
_entity_poly.pdbx_strand_id
1 'polypeptide(L)' 'MRKIFLPFIILSLLVSSLFAQDSLYYRQNIKILSSPEYHGRGYAFKGDSIAAEYIAQEFKRLKLE' A
#
# COMPACT_ATOMS: atom_id res chain seq x y z
N MET A 1 31.72 26.05 2.45
CA MET A 1 30.44 25.91 3.18
C MET A 1 29.21 25.90 2.25
N ARG A 2 28.99 26.88 1.36
CA ARG A 2 27.83 26.90 0.42
C ARG A 2 27.66 25.66 -0.47
N LYS A 3 28.75 25.02 -0.90
CA LYS A 3 28.70 23.81 -1.77
C LYS A 3 28.21 22.54 -1.05
N ILE A 4 28.28 22.51 0.29
CA ILE A 4 27.86 21.35 1.10
C ILE A 4 26.33 21.29 1.22
N PHE A 5 25.65 22.43 1.21
CA PHE A 5 24.18 22.50 1.33
C PHE A 5 23.44 22.20 0.03
N LEU A 6 24.09 22.35 -1.12
CA LEU A 6 23.53 22.10 -2.44
C LEU A 6 22.97 20.66 -2.61
N PRO A 7 23.69 19.58 -2.24
CA PRO A 7 23.14 18.22 -2.34
C PRO A 7 21.93 17.99 -1.43
N PHE A 8 21.88 18.61 -0.25
CA PHE A 8 20.72 18.49 0.66
C PHE A 8 19.47 19.15 0.08
N ILE A 9 19.62 20.30 -0.60
CA ILE A 9 18.51 20.99 -1.27
C ILE A 9 18.01 20.16 -2.46
N ILE A 10 18.92 19.61 -3.26
CA ILE A 10 18.57 18.74 -4.39
C ILE A 10 17.82 17.49 -3.91
N LEU A 11 18.31 16.85 -2.85
CA LEU A 11 17.65 15.67 -2.26
C LEU A 11 16.23 15.98 -1.77
N SER A 12 16.03 17.11 -1.10
CA SER A 12 14.71 17.55 -0.62
C SER A 12 13.70 17.71 -1.76
N LEU A 13 14.12 18.33 -2.86
CA LEU A 13 13.28 18.50 -4.05
C LEU A 13 12.93 17.17 -4.72
N LEU A 14 13.84 16.20 -4.74
CA LEU A 14 13.61 14.88 -5.33
C LEU A 14 12.61 14.03 -4.52
N VAL A 15 12.53 14.22 -3.19
CA VAL A 15 11.62 13.46 -2.34
C VAL A 15 10.21 14.06 -2.33
N SER A 16 10.07 15.38 -2.55
CA SER A 16 8.76 16.06 -2.58
C SER A 16 7.81 15.62 -3.70
N SER A 17 8.32 14.93 -4.73
CA SER A 17 7.54 14.40 -5.85
C SER A 17 7.22 12.90 -5.74
N LEU A 18 7.62 12.26 -4.64
CA LEU A 18 7.33 10.84 -4.43
C LEU A 18 5.90 10.66 -3.93
N PHE A 19 5.04 10.11 -4.79
CA PHE A 19 3.68 9.68 -4.45
C PHE A 19 3.70 8.34 -3.69
N ALA A 20 4.31 8.32 -2.50
CA ALA A 20 4.48 7.08 -1.72
C ALA A 20 3.18 6.60 -1.04
N GLN A 21 2.11 7.38 -1.08
CA GLN A 21 0.84 7.04 -0.45
C GLN A 21 -0.32 7.31 -1.42
N ASP A 22 -0.61 6.34 -2.29
CA ASP A 22 -1.91 6.34 -2.96
C ASP A 22 -3.00 6.12 -1.91
N SER A 23 -3.50 7.26 -1.42
CA SER A 23 -4.47 7.29 -0.35
C SER A 23 -5.81 6.69 -0.78
N LEU A 24 -6.12 6.67 -2.08
CA LEU A 24 -7.34 6.05 -2.60
C LEU A 24 -7.20 4.53 -2.60
N TYR A 25 -6.09 4.01 -3.13
CA TYR A 25 -5.81 2.58 -3.15
C TYR A 25 -5.78 1.99 -1.74
N TYR A 26 -5.13 2.65 -0.78
CA TYR A 26 -5.12 2.21 0.62
C TYR A 26 -6.53 2.17 1.23
N ARG A 27 -7.34 3.23 1.03
CA ARG A 27 -8.72 3.28 1.54
C ARG A 27 -9.60 2.19 0.94
N GLN A 28 -9.42 1.88 -0.35
CA GLN A 28 -10.16 0.83 -1.02
C GLN A 28 -9.81 -0.55 -0.46
N ASN A 29 -8.53 -0.84 -0.25
CA ASN A 29 -8.09 -2.08 0.38
C ASN A 29 -8.66 -2.25 1.78
N ILE A 30 -8.66 -1.20 2.61
CA ILE A 30 -9.29 -1.25 3.94
C ILE A 30 -10.76 -1.58 3.81
N LYS A 31 -11.49 -0.84 2.95
CA LYS A 31 -12.93 -1.04 2.76
C LYS A 31 -13.27 -2.49 2.40
N ILE A 32 -12.49 -3.10 1.50
CA ILE A 32 -12.66 -4.49 1.06
C ILE A 32 -12.30 -5.45 2.20
N LEU A 33 -11.10 -5.35 2.76
CA LEU A 33 -10.62 -6.27 3.78
C LEU A 33 -11.37 -6.19 5.12
N SER A 34 -12.10 -5.09 5.36
CA SER A 34 -12.98 -4.92 6.53
C SER A 34 -14.46 -5.18 6.21
N SER A 35 -14.80 -5.60 4.99
CA SER A 35 -16.19 -5.81 4.61
C SER A 35 -16.75 -7.11 5.21
N PRO A 36 -18.08 -7.24 5.33
CA PRO A 36 -18.72 -8.46 5.84
C PRO A 36 -18.30 -9.74 5.11
N GLU A 37 -18.05 -9.65 3.81
CA GLU A 37 -17.64 -10.75 2.93
C GLU A 37 -16.27 -11.35 3.30
N TYR A 38 -15.41 -10.57 3.97
CA TYR A 38 -14.10 -11.01 4.43
C TYR A 38 -14.13 -11.49 5.89
N HIS A 39 -15.30 -11.50 6.54
CA HIS A 39 -15.53 -12.03 7.89
C HIS A 39 -14.51 -11.54 8.94
N GLY A 40 -14.09 -10.27 8.83
CA GLY A 40 -13.08 -9.68 9.71
C GLY A 40 -11.67 -10.26 9.57
N ARG A 41 -11.44 -11.10 8.55
CA ARG A 41 -10.18 -11.83 8.26
C ARG A 41 -9.86 -12.90 9.30
N GLY A 42 -10.88 -13.39 10.01
CA GLY A 42 -10.74 -14.47 10.99
C GLY A 42 -10.84 -15.85 10.36
N TYR A 43 -10.50 -16.88 11.14
CA TYR A 43 -10.62 -18.28 10.73
C TYR A 43 -12.07 -18.74 10.50
N ALA A 44 -13.03 -18.08 11.16
CA ALA A 44 -14.44 -18.36 10.93
C ALA A 44 -14.81 -18.07 9.48
N PHE A 45 -15.58 -18.98 8.87
CA PHE A 45 -16.04 -18.86 7.48
C PHE A 45 -14.89 -18.67 6.45
N LYS A 46 -13.65 -19.07 6.79
CA LYS A 46 -12.45 -18.91 5.95
C LYS A 46 -12.13 -17.45 5.59
N GLY A 47 -12.50 -16.49 6.44
CA GLY A 47 -12.25 -15.06 6.20
C GLY A 47 -10.76 -14.75 5.99
N ASP A 48 -9.89 -15.44 6.71
CA ASP A 48 -8.43 -15.38 6.56
C ASP A 48 -7.96 -15.81 5.16
N SER A 49 -8.50 -16.91 4.64
CA SER A 49 -8.14 -17.49 3.34
C SER A 49 -8.64 -16.61 2.20
N ILE A 50 -9.85 -16.08 2.30
CA ILE A 50 -10.42 -15.14 1.32
C ILE A 50 -9.58 -13.85 1.28
N ALA A 51 -9.19 -13.33 2.45
CA ALA A 51 -8.31 -12.17 2.54
C ALA A 51 -6.93 -12.44 1.93
N ALA A 52 -6.34 -13.61 2.20
CA ALA A 52 -5.05 -14.00 1.64
C ALA A 52 -5.10 -14.11 0.11
N GLU A 53 -6.17 -14.72 -0.44
CA GLU A 53 -6.36 -14.83 -1.89
C GLU A 53 -6.48 -13.46 -2.56
N TYR A 54 -7.27 -12.54 -1.97
CA TYR A 54 -7.36 -11.15 -2.45
C TYR A 54 -5.99 -10.45 -2.48
N ILE A 55 -5.21 -10.57 -1.39
CA ILE A 55 -3.88 -9.94 -1.31
C ILE A 55 -2.93 -10.49 -2.37
N ALA A 56 -2.94 -11.81 -2.60
CA ALA A 56 -2.13 -12.43 -3.65
C ALA A 56 -2.55 -11.92 -5.05
N GLN A 57 -3.85 -11.80 -5.32
CA GLN A 57 -4.33 -11.24 -6.59
C GLN A 57 -3.88 -9.79 -6.79
N GLU A 58 -3.87 -8.97 -5.73
CA GLU A 58 -3.36 -7.59 -5.80
C GLU A 58 -1.85 -7.55 -6.07
N PHE A 59 -1.06 -8.46 -5.51
CA PHE A 59 0.37 -8.54 -5.77
C PHE A 59 0.65 -8.91 -7.23
N LYS A 60 -0.08 -9.89 -7.78
CA LYS A 60 -0.01 -10.23 -9.22
C LYS A 60 -0.40 -9.05 -10.10
N ARG A 61 -1.48 -8.33 -9.75
CA ARG A 61 -1.94 -7.14 -10.47
C ARG A 61 -0.88 -6.04 -10.51
N LEU A 62 -0.15 -5.87 -9.40
CA LEU A 62 0.96 -4.92 -9.27
C LEU A 62 2.29 -5.43 -9.82
N LYS A 63 2.35 -6.67 -10.30
CA LYS A 63 3.57 -7.36 -10.78
C LYS A 63 4.66 -7.45 -9.71
N LEU A 64 4.24 -7.69 -8.47
CA LEU A 64 5.12 -7.91 -7.32
C LEU A 64 5.39 -9.40 -7.08
N GLU A 65 4.67 -10.28 -7.78
CA GLU A 65 4.82 -11.74 -7.79
C GLU A 65 4.37 -12.33 -9.14
#